data_AF-H2C1Q9-F1
#
_entry.id   AF-H2C1Q9-F1
#
_cell.length_a   1.000
_cell.length_b   1.000
_cell.length_c   1.000
_cell.angle_alpha   90.00
_cell.angle_beta   90.00
_cell.angle_gamma   90.00
#
_symmetry.space_group_name_H-M   'P 1'
#
loop_
_entity.id
_entity.type
_entity.pdbx_description
1 polymer ?
#
loop_
_entity_poly.entity_id
_entity_poly.type
_entity_poly.pdbx_seq_one_letter_code
_entity_poly.pdbx_strand_id
1 'polypeptide(L)'
;MIIGIGKSPLSYFVWKYMSEYVCNPLYPYPLFYDAKGDLLTSKLAYIGYLRKLQVKRNEVRIAVYPDYVLPHKARVNLSPLNSIEFVVPIHSLENDMVIVEELKSLGFKVYYGYASDSRYRSYTLNDFLRAVKGRKWYLGVSTRHELEEALRYDFDGIDITGYVLGRNKDRKNSSLLKERVKELIIKVKQKRITDFTVFHIAEVRKGL
;
A
#
# COMPACT_ATOMS: atom_id res chain seq x y z
N MET A 1 -2.66 3.33 9.84
CA MET A 1 -2.74 2.59 8.58
C MET A 1 -3.39 3.41 7.46
N ILE A 2 -2.82 3.37 6.25
CA ILE A 2 -3.32 3.93 4.99
C ILE A 2 -4.10 2.86 4.21
N ILE A 3 -5.11 3.23 3.43
CA ILE A 3 -5.87 2.32 2.56
C ILE A 3 -5.73 2.75 1.09
N GLY A 4 -4.89 2.05 0.32
CA GLY A 4 -4.79 2.18 -1.12
C GLY A 4 -5.92 1.43 -1.85
N ILE A 5 -6.44 2.02 -2.93
CA ILE A 5 -7.43 1.37 -3.79
C ILE A 5 -7.00 1.58 -5.25
N GLY A 6 -6.55 0.50 -5.89
CA GLY A 6 -6.14 0.51 -7.30
C GLY A 6 -7.29 0.82 -8.26
N LYS A 7 -6.95 1.00 -9.54
CA LYS A 7 -7.90 1.40 -10.59
C LYS A 7 -9.04 0.38 -10.72
N SER A 8 -10.23 0.74 -10.25
CA SER A 8 -11.39 -0.17 -10.21
C SER A 8 -12.70 0.61 -10.01
N PRO A 9 -13.89 0.00 -10.18
CA PRO A 9 -15.16 0.64 -9.83
C PRO A 9 -15.19 1.18 -8.38
N LEU A 10 -14.47 0.52 -7.46
CA LEU A 10 -14.39 0.95 -6.06
C LEU A 10 -13.66 2.29 -5.91
N SER A 11 -12.61 2.56 -6.70
CA SER A 11 -11.91 3.85 -6.61
C SER A 11 -12.82 5.01 -7.01
N TYR A 12 -13.63 4.84 -8.06
CA TYR A 12 -14.62 5.83 -8.48
C TYR A 12 -15.74 6.01 -7.44
N PHE A 13 -16.20 4.91 -6.83
CA PHE A 13 -17.18 4.96 -5.75
C PHE A 13 -16.68 5.79 -4.57
N VAL A 14 -15.43 5.57 -4.14
CA VAL A 14 -14.81 6.30 -3.02
C VAL A 14 -14.71 7.79 -3.33
N TRP A 15 -14.24 8.15 -4.53
CA TRP A 15 -14.21 9.55 -4.95
C TRP A 15 -15.58 10.22 -4.88
N LYS A 16 -16.64 9.52 -5.28
CA LYS A 16 -17.99 10.08 -5.37
C LYS A 16 -18.69 10.19 -4.00
N TYR A 17 -18.52 9.19 -3.12
CA TYR A 17 -19.37 9.04 -1.94
C TYR A 17 -18.63 9.09 -0.60
N MET A 18 -17.30 9.11 -0.62
CA MET A 18 -16.43 9.02 0.56
C MET A 18 -15.28 10.05 0.47
N SER A 19 -15.50 11.18 -0.21
CA SER A 19 -14.49 12.19 -0.49
C SER A 19 -13.90 12.81 0.78
N GLU A 20 -14.66 12.86 1.87
CA GLU A 20 -14.23 13.35 3.18
C GLU A 20 -13.14 12.49 3.83
N TYR A 21 -12.94 11.26 3.34
CA TYR A 21 -11.91 10.33 3.80
C TYR A 21 -10.74 10.20 2.82
N VAL A 22 -10.79 10.90 1.68
CA VAL A 22 -9.70 10.88 0.70
C VAL A 22 -8.49 11.63 1.25
N CYS A 23 -7.29 11.11 0.98
CA CYS A 23 -6.02 11.50 1.59
C CYS A 23 -5.94 11.23 3.10
N ASN A 24 -7.01 10.76 3.77
CA ASN A 24 -6.95 10.26 5.15
C ASN A 24 -8.23 9.49 5.57
N PRO A 25 -8.22 8.14 5.64
CA PRO A 25 -7.13 7.22 5.30
C PRO A 25 -7.19 6.66 3.87
N LEU A 26 -8.16 7.07 3.04
CA LEU A 26 -8.39 6.48 1.72
C LEU A 26 -7.54 7.15 0.63
N TYR A 27 -6.89 6.33 -0.20
CA TYR A 27 -6.10 6.76 -1.35
C TYR A 27 -6.60 6.00 -2.58
N PRO A 28 -7.75 6.40 -3.16
CA PRO A 28 -8.24 5.82 -4.41
C PRO A 28 -7.36 6.23 -5.60
N TYR A 29 -7.28 5.37 -6.62
CA TYR A 29 -6.63 5.70 -7.89
C TYR A 29 -7.12 7.07 -8.42
N PRO A 30 -6.22 7.99 -8.83
CA PRO A 30 -4.79 7.79 -9.04
C PRO A 30 -3.88 8.07 -7.81
N LEU A 31 -4.42 8.43 -6.64
CA LEU A 31 -3.60 8.72 -5.45
C LEU A 31 -2.74 7.52 -5.03
N PHE A 32 -3.33 6.31 -5.09
CA PHE A 32 -2.61 5.04 -5.05
C PHE A 32 -2.51 4.47 -6.47
N TYR A 33 -1.30 4.50 -7.03
CA TYR A 33 -1.01 4.06 -8.38
C TYR A 33 -0.50 2.61 -8.39
N ASP A 34 -1.45 1.68 -8.41
CA ASP A 34 -1.22 0.25 -8.65
C ASP A 34 -1.72 -0.10 -10.06
N ALA A 35 -0.87 0.17 -11.06
CA ALA A 35 -1.12 -0.19 -12.45
C ALA A 35 -0.23 -1.37 -12.87
N LYS A 36 -0.19 -2.44 -12.06
CA LYS A 36 0.58 -3.66 -12.35
C LYS A 36 0.34 -4.22 -13.75
N GLY A 37 -0.86 -4.10 -14.30
CA GLY A 37 -1.16 -4.50 -15.68
C GLY A 37 -0.24 -3.86 -16.73
N ASP A 38 0.22 -2.62 -16.49
CA ASP A 38 1.16 -1.94 -17.38
C ASP A 38 2.56 -2.57 -17.34
N LEU A 39 2.92 -3.26 -16.26
CA LEU A 39 4.24 -3.87 -16.05
C LEU A 39 4.37 -5.28 -16.67
N LEU A 40 3.25 -5.92 -17.01
CA LEU A 40 3.20 -7.33 -17.41
C LEU A 40 3.47 -7.58 -18.91
N THR A 41 3.65 -6.53 -19.72
CA THR A 41 3.74 -6.66 -21.18
C THR A 41 5.14 -7.01 -21.69
N SER A 42 6.20 -6.59 -20.99
CA SER A 42 7.60 -6.92 -21.32
C SER A 42 8.55 -6.50 -20.19
N LYS A 43 9.80 -6.98 -20.24
CA LYS A 43 10.87 -6.53 -19.32
C LYS A 43 11.14 -5.02 -19.39
N LEU A 44 10.76 -4.33 -20.46
CA LEU A 44 10.94 -2.89 -20.63
C LEU A 44 9.68 -2.07 -20.30
N ALA A 45 8.58 -2.73 -19.96
CA ALA A 45 7.30 -2.07 -19.70
C ALA A 45 7.38 -1.09 -18.50
N TYR A 46 8.29 -1.34 -17.55
CA TYR A 46 8.57 -0.43 -16.44
C TYR A 46 8.96 0.97 -16.90
N ILE A 47 9.60 1.13 -18.08
CA ILE A 47 10.00 2.43 -18.61
C ILE A 47 8.76 3.27 -18.89
N GLY A 48 7.76 2.67 -19.55
CA GLY A 48 6.48 3.31 -19.82
C GLY A 48 5.73 3.63 -18.53
N TYR A 49 5.71 2.69 -17.57
CA TYR A 49 5.11 2.89 -16.26
C TYR A 49 5.71 4.07 -15.49
N LEU A 50 7.04 4.12 -15.36
CA LEU A 50 7.73 5.20 -14.64
C LEU A 50 7.55 6.56 -15.35
N ARG A 51 7.53 6.59 -16.70
CA ARG A 51 7.22 7.83 -17.44
C ARG A 51 5.78 8.30 -17.21
N LYS A 52 4.81 7.39 -17.15
CA LYS A 52 3.42 7.75 -16.78
C LYS A 52 3.35 8.31 -15.37
N LEU A 53 4.09 7.73 -14.42
CA LEU A 53 4.20 8.28 -13.06
C LEU A 53 4.79 9.70 -13.07
N GLN A 54 5.82 9.97 -13.89
CA GLN A 54 6.39 11.33 -14.00
C GLN A 54 5.34 12.34 -14.49
N VAL A 55 4.52 11.98 -15.46
CA VAL A 55 3.41 12.83 -15.93
C VAL A 55 2.41 13.08 -14.80
N LYS A 56 2.11 12.05 -14.00
CA LYS A 56 1.12 12.09 -12.91
C LYS A 56 1.68 12.45 -11.54
N ARG A 57 2.93 12.90 -11.44
CA ARG A 57 3.65 13.11 -10.18
C ARG A 57 2.98 14.05 -9.17
N ASN A 58 2.13 14.95 -9.66
CA ASN A 58 1.37 15.89 -8.83
C ASN A 58 0.04 15.31 -8.33
N GLU A 59 -0.47 14.26 -8.99
CA GLU A 59 -1.71 13.56 -8.61
C GLU A 59 -1.41 12.35 -7.70
N VAL A 60 -0.33 11.61 -7.98
CA VAL A 60 0.01 10.37 -7.28
C VAL A 60 0.67 10.68 -5.94
N ARG A 61 0.29 9.94 -4.89
CA ARG A 61 0.93 10.01 -3.56
C ARG A 61 1.72 8.77 -3.24
N ILE A 62 1.18 7.61 -3.60
CA ILE A 62 1.78 6.30 -3.33
C ILE A 62 1.72 5.50 -4.63
N ALA A 63 2.81 4.82 -4.99
CA ALA A 63 2.85 3.96 -6.18
C ALA A 63 3.50 2.62 -5.85
N VAL A 64 3.07 1.56 -6.56
CA VAL A 64 3.77 0.28 -6.51
C VAL A 64 5.00 0.37 -7.41
N TYR A 65 6.18 0.03 -6.90
CA TYR A 65 7.41 0.05 -7.69
C TYR A 65 7.57 -1.26 -8.48
N PRO A 66 8.16 -1.25 -9.70
CA PRO A 66 8.51 -2.48 -10.42
C PRO A 66 9.62 -3.26 -9.69
N ASP A 67 9.22 -4.30 -8.96
CA ASP A 67 10.04 -5.22 -8.16
C ASP A 67 11.14 -5.98 -8.92
N TYR A 68 11.12 -5.99 -10.24
CA TYR A 68 12.14 -6.64 -11.07
C TYR A 68 13.21 -5.67 -11.60
N VAL A 69 13.19 -4.40 -11.17
CA VAL A 69 14.11 -3.36 -11.64
C VAL A 69 14.88 -2.79 -10.46
N LEU A 70 16.20 -2.85 -10.51
CA LEU A 70 17.03 -2.14 -9.54
C LEU A 70 17.03 -0.64 -9.87
N PRO A 71 16.83 0.27 -8.89
CA PRO A 71 16.83 1.71 -9.12
C PRO A 71 18.04 2.22 -9.91
N HIS A 72 19.26 1.74 -9.61
CA HIS A 72 20.46 2.14 -10.36
C HIS A 72 20.49 1.63 -11.82
N LYS A 73 19.70 0.60 -12.15
CA LYS A 73 19.56 0.05 -13.51
C LYS A 73 18.37 0.63 -14.27
N ALA A 74 17.55 1.46 -13.61
CA ALA A 74 16.37 2.04 -14.23
C ALA A 74 16.79 2.99 -15.35
N ARG A 75 16.27 2.76 -16.57
CA ARG A 75 16.51 3.64 -17.74
C ARG A 75 15.63 4.90 -17.75
N VAL A 76 15.15 5.31 -16.57
CA VAL A 76 14.28 6.46 -16.37
C VAL A 76 14.80 7.22 -15.17
N ASN A 77 14.97 8.54 -15.31
CA ASN A 77 15.34 9.39 -14.19
C ASN A 77 14.27 9.35 -13.09
N LEU A 78 14.61 8.88 -11.90
CA LEU A 78 13.67 8.77 -10.80
C LEU A 78 13.45 10.09 -10.06
N SER A 79 14.38 11.05 -10.11
CA SER A 79 14.31 12.29 -9.32
C SER A 79 13.00 13.09 -9.43
N PRO A 80 12.32 13.17 -10.60
CA PRO A 80 11.02 13.82 -10.68
C PRO A 80 9.90 13.16 -9.85
N LEU A 81 10.13 11.97 -9.31
CA LEU A 81 9.17 11.19 -8.54
C LEU A 81 9.33 11.35 -7.03
N ASN A 82 10.26 12.19 -6.53
CA ASN A 82 10.60 12.27 -5.09
C ASN A 82 9.42 12.63 -4.15
N SER A 83 8.32 13.16 -4.68
CA SER A 83 7.08 13.41 -3.93
C SER A 83 6.19 12.18 -3.74
N ILE A 84 6.49 11.08 -4.43
CA ILE A 84 5.74 9.82 -4.38
C ILE A 84 6.41 8.88 -3.38
N GLU A 85 5.62 8.26 -2.52
CA GLU A 85 6.07 7.15 -1.70
C GLU A 85 5.94 5.83 -2.47
N PHE A 86 6.95 4.97 -2.40
CA PHE A 86 6.93 3.69 -3.10
C PHE A 86 6.56 2.54 -2.18
N VAL A 87 5.71 1.63 -2.67
CA VAL A 87 5.55 0.29 -2.12
C VAL A 87 6.34 -0.66 -3.00
N VAL A 88 7.34 -1.33 -2.46
CA VAL A 88 8.13 -2.34 -3.18
C VAL A 88 7.60 -3.72 -2.80
N PRO A 89 6.97 -4.47 -3.72
CA PRO A 89 6.64 -5.86 -3.47
C PRO A 89 7.91 -6.67 -3.18
N ILE A 90 7.92 -7.37 -2.05
CA ILE A 90 9.04 -8.25 -1.67
C ILE A 90 8.59 -9.69 -1.95
N HIS A 91 9.15 -10.31 -2.97
CA HIS A 91 8.94 -11.71 -3.32
C HIS A 91 9.99 -12.62 -2.65
N SER A 92 11.21 -12.12 -2.49
CA SER A 92 12.32 -12.75 -1.76
C SER A 92 12.97 -11.74 -0.81
N LEU A 93 13.12 -12.11 0.47
CA LEU A 93 13.81 -11.29 1.46
C LEU A 93 15.29 -11.10 1.12
N GLU A 94 15.90 -12.05 0.41
CA GLU A 94 17.33 -11.96 0.04
C GLU A 94 17.54 -11.02 -1.14
N ASN A 95 16.66 -11.07 -2.14
CA ASN A 95 16.90 -10.44 -3.43
C ASN A 95 16.23 -9.07 -3.58
N ASP A 96 15.08 -8.83 -2.94
CA ASP A 96 14.27 -7.65 -3.26
C ASP A 96 14.48 -6.52 -2.24
N MET A 97 15.06 -6.83 -1.08
CA MET A 97 15.37 -5.82 -0.04
C MET A 97 16.34 -4.75 -0.55
N VAL A 98 17.25 -5.11 -1.46
CA VAL A 98 18.19 -4.16 -2.08
C VAL A 98 17.47 -3.05 -2.86
N ILE A 99 16.31 -3.34 -3.48
CA ILE A 99 15.52 -2.33 -4.21
C ILE A 99 15.03 -1.26 -3.24
N VAL A 100 14.58 -1.68 -2.05
CA VAL A 100 14.12 -0.77 -1.01
C VAL A 100 15.25 0.13 -0.52
N GLU A 101 16.41 -0.45 -0.22
CA GLU A 101 17.55 0.32 0.28
C GLU A 101 18.11 1.29 -0.77
N GLU A 102 18.16 0.89 -2.04
CA GLU A 102 18.54 1.78 -3.13
C GLU A 102 17.55 2.95 -3.28
N LEU A 103 16.24 2.69 -3.28
CA LEU A 103 15.24 3.76 -3.32
C LEU A 103 15.38 4.71 -2.12
N LYS A 104 15.58 4.20 -0.91
CA LYS A 104 15.82 5.05 0.26
C LYS A 104 17.09 5.90 0.11
N SER A 105 18.16 5.33 -0.44
CA SER A 105 19.42 6.06 -0.67
C SER A 105 19.24 7.23 -1.65
N LEU A 106 18.28 7.12 -2.56
CA LEU A 106 17.85 8.20 -3.47
C LEU A 106 16.88 9.21 -2.82
N GLY A 107 16.58 9.06 -1.53
CA GLY A 107 15.71 9.95 -0.76
C GLY A 107 14.22 9.59 -0.82
N PHE A 108 13.84 8.44 -1.38
CA PHE A 108 12.45 8.02 -1.41
C PHE A 108 11.96 7.52 -0.06
N LYS A 109 10.72 7.85 0.24
CA LYS A 109 9.94 7.20 1.29
C LYS A 109 9.42 5.87 0.77
N VAL A 110 9.86 4.76 1.36
CA VAL A 110 9.54 3.40 0.89
C VAL A 110 8.74 2.62 1.94
N TYR A 111 7.84 1.75 1.48
CA TYR A 111 7.22 0.68 2.22
C TYR A 111 7.71 -0.67 1.69
N TYR A 112 7.95 -1.61 2.61
CA TYR A 112 8.15 -3.01 2.28
C TYR A 112 6.79 -3.66 2.05
N GLY A 113 6.54 -4.15 0.84
CA GLY A 113 5.28 -4.76 0.43
C GLY A 113 5.23 -6.25 0.71
N TYR A 114 4.42 -6.67 1.67
CA TYR A 114 4.11 -8.07 1.95
C TYR A 114 2.94 -8.53 1.07
N ALA A 115 3.16 -9.53 0.21
CA ALA A 115 2.10 -10.10 -0.61
C ALA A 115 1.16 -10.99 0.23
N SER A 116 -0.15 -10.71 0.19
CA SER A 116 -1.16 -11.52 0.88
C SER A 116 -1.10 -13.00 0.48
N ASP A 117 -1.10 -13.24 -0.82
CA ASP A 117 -1.04 -14.56 -1.43
C ASP A 117 0.39 -15.11 -1.43
N SER A 118 0.57 -16.22 -0.73
CA SER A 118 1.87 -16.88 -0.53
C SER A 118 2.50 -17.37 -1.83
N ARG A 119 1.75 -17.52 -2.93
CA ARG A 119 2.31 -17.89 -4.24
C ARG A 119 3.25 -16.82 -4.80
N TYR A 120 3.15 -15.59 -4.30
CA TYR A 120 4.00 -14.47 -4.70
C TYR A 120 5.09 -14.17 -3.65
N ARG A 121 5.47 -15.10 -2.78
CA ARG A 121 6.61 -14.89 -1.87
C ARG A 121 7.24 -16.19 -1.41
N SER A 122 8.54 -16.17 -1.14
CA SER A 122 9.31 -17.34 -0.69
C SER A 122 9.45 -17.46 0.83
N TYR A 123 8.74 -16.62 1.59
CA TYR A 123 8.92 -16.47 3.05
C TYR A 123 7.57 -16.34 3.75
N THR A 124 7.52 -16.58 5.07
CA THR A 124 6.29 -16.43 5.89
C THR A 124 6.11 -15.01 6.43
N LEU A 125 4.92 -14.67 6.94
CA LEU A 125 4.71 -13.40 7.63
C LEU A 125 5.71 -13.18 8.77
N ASN A 126 5.98 -14.21 9.57
CA ASN A 126 6.90 -14.10 10.69
C ASN A 126 8.34 -13.82 10.22
N ASP A 127 8.76 -14.39 9.09
CA ASP A 127 10.06 -14.08 8.49
C ASP A 127 10.11 -12.61 8.06
N PHE A 128 9.05 -12.13 7.40
CA PHE A 128 8.91 -10.73 6.99
C PHE A 128 8.98 -9.77 8.18
N LEU A 129 8.22 -10.02 9.24
CA LEU A 129 8.19 -9.18 10.44
C LEU A 129 9.52 -9.18 11.19
N ARG A 130 10.27 -10.30 11.14
CA ARG A 130 11.63 -10.35 11.72
C ARG A 130 12.62 -9.55 10.89
N ALA A 131 12.58 -9.68 9.57
CA ALA A 131 13.52 -9.04 8.65
C ALA A 131 13.26 -7.53 8.47
N VAL A 132 11.99 -7.11 8.41
CA VAL A 132 11.61 -5.73 8.11
C VAL A 132 11.49 -4.89 9.38
N LYS A 133 12.27 -3.82 9.45
CA LYS A 133 12.22 -2.82 10.54
C LYS A 133 11.59 -1.49 10.15
N GLY A 134 11.29 -1.29 8.87
CA GLY A 134 10.69 -0.05 8.37
C GLY A 134 9.19 -0.12 8.17
N ARG A 135 8.67 0.79 7.34
CA ARG A 135 7.24 0.90 7.07
C ARG A 135 6.74 -0.28 6.25
N LYS A 136 5.66 -0.91 6.68
CA LYS A 136 5.11 -2.15 6.11
C LYS A 136 3.84 -1.86 5.33
N TRP A 137 3.70 -2.48 4.17
CA TRP A 137 2.48 -2.42 3.36
C TRP A 137 1.95 -3.81 3.08
N TYR A 138 0.67 -4.07 3.38
CA TYR A 138 0.03 -5.36 3.11
C TYR A 138 -0.64 -5.30 1.74
N LEU A 139 -0.07 -6.02 0.77
CA LEU A 139 -0.50 -5.99 -0.62
C LEU A 139 -1.66 -6.95 -0.87
N GLY A 140 -2.71 -6.48 -1.55
CA GLY A 140 -3.78 -7.34 -2.09
C GLY A 140 -4.78 -7.89 -1.06
N VAL A 141 -5.10 -7.14 -0.01
CA VAL A 141 -6.06 -7.55 1.02
C VAL A 141 -7.45 -7.77 0.39
N SER A 142 -7.92 -9.01 0.44
CA SER A 142 -9.16 -9.45 -0.22
C SER A 142 -10.14 -10.13 0.75
N THR A 143 -9.69 -10.46 1.94
CA THR A 143 -10.48 -11.13 2.98
C THR A 143 -10.43 -10.36 4.29
N ARG A 144 -11.42 -10.63 5.15
CA ARG A 144 -11.43 -10.09 6.52
C ARG A 144 -10.25 -10.60 7.34
N HIS A 145 -9.83 -11.85 7.11
CA HIS A 145 -8.71 -12.44 7.83
C HIS A 145 -7.40 -11.66 7.57
N GLU A 146 -7.10 -11.38 6.29
CA GLU A 146 -5.93 -10.58 5.91
C GLU A 146 -6.00 -9.15 6.45
N LEU A 147 -7.19 -8.54 6.49
CA LEU A 147 -7.37 -7.22 7.12
C LEU A 147 -7.04 -7.26 8.62
N GLU A 148 -7.56 -8.25 9.35
CA GLU A 148 -7.26 -8.42 10.78
C GLU A 148 -5.78 -8.76 11.02
N GLU A 149 -5.15 -9.53 10.12
CA GLU A 149 -3.71 -9.79 10.14
C GLU A 149 -2.91 -8.48 10.00
N ALA A 150 -3.22 -7.67 8.99
CA ALA A 150 -2.55 -6.39 8.77
C ALA A 150 -2.72 -5.43 9.97
N LEU A 151 -3.92 -5.39 10.56
CA LEU A 151 -4.19 -4.60 11.77
C LEU A 151 -3.41 -5.12 12.98
N ARG A 152 -3.36 -6.44 13.18
CA ARG A 152 -2.68 -7.06 14.32
C ARG A 152 -1.18 -6.82 14.31
N TYR A 153 -0.56 -6.86 13.13
CA TYR A 153 0.89 -6.73 12.97
C TYR A 153 1.34 -5.32 12.56
N ASP A 154 0.53 -4.32 12.87
CA ASP A 154 0.86 -2.89 12.76
C ASP A 154 1.42 -2.50 11.37
N PHE A 155 0.73 -2.92 10.32
CA PHE A 155 1.03 -2.45 8.97
C PHE A 155 0.70 -0.96 8.81
N ASP A 156 1.61 -0.22 8.18
CA ASP A 156 1.46 1.22 7.96
C ASP A 156 0.47 1.52 6.84
N GLY A 157 0.34 0.62 5.88
CA GLY A 157 -0.64 0.70 4.80
C GLY A 157 -1.10 -0.66 4.31
N ILE A 158 -2.24 -0.66 3.63
CA ILE A 158 -2.79 -1.80 2.93
C ILE A 158 -3.31 -1.33 1.58
N ASP A 159 -3.34 -2.19 0.57
CA ASP A 159 -4.28 -2.02 -0.53
C ASP A 159 -5.33 -3.12 -0.50
N ILE A 160 -6.55 -2.73 -0.84
CA ILE A 160 -7.71 -3.60 -0.78
C ILE A 160 -8.24 -3.90 -2.17
N THR A 161 -8.71 -5.12 -2.35
CA THR A 161 -9.61 -5.45 -3.45
C THR A 161 -11.05 -5.24 -2.99
N GLY A 162 -11.98 -5.11 -3.94
CA GLY A 162 -13.40 -5.01 -3.59
C GLY A 162 -13.91 -6.21 -2.77
N TYR A 163 -13.25 -7.38 -2.85
CA TYR A 163 -13.70 -8.60 -2.18
C TYR A 163 -13.75 -8.49 -0.65
N VAL A 164 -12.90 -7.65 -0.05
CA VAL A 164 -12.93 -7.41 1.41
C VAL A 164 -14.26 -6.77 1.86
N LEU A 165 -14.94 -6.08 0.95
CA LEU A 165 -16.20 -5.35 1.21
C LEU A 165 -17.46 -6.20 0.94
N GLY A 166 -17.30 -7.46 0.55
CA GLY A 166 -18.41 -8.40 0.38
C GLY A 166 -18.52 -9.01 -1.02
N ARG A 167 -19.61 -9.74 -1.25
CA ARG A 167 -19.84 -10.44 -2.52
C ARG A 167 -20.21 -9.45 -3.62
N ASN A 168 -20.17 -9.90 -4.89
CA ASN A 168 -20.50 -9.05 -6.03
C ASN A 168 -21.85 -8.32 -5.89
N LYS A 169 -22.90 -9.03 -5.43
CA LYS A 169 -24.22 -8.44 -5.20
C LYS A 169 -24.20 -7.32 -4.14
N ASP A 170 -23.41 -7.51 -3.08
CA ASP A 170 -23.30 -6.55 -1.98
C ASP A 170 -22.60 -5.27 -2.47
N ARG A 171 -21.58 -5.42 -3.33
CA ARG A 171 -20.83 -4.32 -3.96
C ARG A 171 -21.62 -3.54 -5.01
N LYS A 172 -22.75 -4.06 -5.49
CA LYS A 172 -23.68 -3.35 -6.39
C LYS A 172 -24.71 -2.50 -5.62
N ASN A 173 -24.91 -2.77 -4.33
CA ASN A 173 -25.75 -1.95 -3.47
C ASN A 173 -24.90 -0.80 -2.90
N SER A 174 -25.14 0.42 -3.37
CA SER A 174 -24.35 1.61 -3.01
C SER A 174 -24.42 1.94 -1.51
N SER A 175 -25.59 1.80 -0.88
CA SER A 175 -25.77 2.07 0.54
C SER A 175 -24.98 1.08 1.40
N LEU A 176 -25.12 -0.22 1.11
CA LEU A 176 -24.37 -1.26 1.81
C LEU A 176 -22.86 -1.12 1.58
N LEU A 177 -22.43 -0.84 0.35
CA LEU A 177 -21.02 -0.60 0.06
C LEU A 177 -20.48 0.61 0.85
N LYS A 178 -21.27 1.69 0.95
CA LYS A 178 -20.92 2.87 1.75
C LYS A 178 -20.70 2.52 3.22
N GLU A 179 -21.62 1.74 3.81
CA GLU A 179 -21.52 1.26 5.18
C GLU A 179 -20.27 0.40 5.38
N ARG A 180 -19.99 -0.55 4.48
CA ARG A 180 -18.80 -1.42 4.56
C ARG A 180 -17.49 -0.64 4.47
N VAL A 181 -17.42 0.38 3.63
CA VAL A 181 -16.24 1.26 3.57
C VAL A 181 -16.12 2.07 4.87
N LYS A 182 -17.21 2.56 5.45
CA LYS A 182 -17.19 3.25 6.75
C LYS A 182 -16.70 2.33 7.88
N GLU A 183 -17.20 1.10 7.96
CA GLU A 183 -16.75 0.09 8.93
C GLU A 183 -15.24 -0.14 8.82
N LEU A 184 -14.71 -0.29 7.60
CA LEU A 184 -13.29 -0.45 7.34
C LEU A 184 -12.48 0.76 7.85
N ILE A 185 -12.94 1.99 7.55
CA ILE A 185 -12.28 3.23 8.01
C ILE A 185 -12.27 3.30 9.53
N ILE A 186 -13.38 2.97 10.19
CA ILE A 186 -13.50 2.99 11.65
C ILE A 186 -12.48 2.03 12.27
N LYS A 187 -12.38 0.79 11.77
CA LYS A 187 -11.38 -0.18 12.25
C LYS A 187 -9.96 0.35 12.13
N VAL A 188 -9.61 0.91 10.96
CA VAL A 188 -8.28 1.49 10.70
C VAL A 188 -7.99 2.70 11.60
N LYS A 189 -9.00 3.53 11.91
CA LYS A 189 -8.84 4.69 12.80
C LYS A 189 -8.75 4.29 14.28
N GLN A 190 -9.56 3.33 14.74
CA GLN A 190 -9.53 2.84 16.13
C GLN A 190 -8.16 2.28 16.51
N LYS A 191 -7.52 1.55 15.59
CA LYS A 191 -6.16 1.05 15.78
C LYS A 191 -5.15 2.19 15.99
N ARG A 192 -5.19 3.24 15.14
CA ARG A 192 -4.33 4.44 15.30
C ARG A 192 -4.45 5.09 16.69
N ILE A 193 -5.66 5.19 17.23
CA ILE A 193 -5.89 5.77 18.56
C ILE A 193 -5.26 4.89 19.64
N THR A 194 -5.48 3.58 19.56
CA THR A 194 -4.94 2.62 20.53
C THR A 194 -3.41 2.67 20.56
N ASP A 195 -2.76 2.72 19.39
CA ASP A 195 -1.31 2.80 19.28
C ASP A 195 -0.75 4.11 19.88
N PHE A 196 -1.43 5.24 19.66
CA PHE A 196 -1.04 6.53 20.23
C PHE A 196 -1.13 6.55 21.76
N THR A 197 -2.21 6.00 22.34
CA THR A 197 -2.39 5.93 23.79
C THR A 197 -1.33 5.07 24.46
N VAL A 198 -1.01 3.90 23.89
CA VAL A 198 0.02 3.00 24.43
C VAL A 198 1.41 3.66 24.37
N PHE A 199 1.74 4.31 23.25
CA PHE A 199 3.00 5.02 23.09
C PHE A 199 3.18 6.13 24.13
N HIS A 200 2.15 6.97 24.33
CA HIS A 200 2.19 8.06 25.30
C HIS A 200 2.37 7.55 26.75
N ILE A 201 1.70 6.46 27.13
CA ILE A 201 1.88 5.83 28.45
C ILE A 201 3.32 5.30 28.62
N ALA A 202 3.91 4.73 27.57
CA ALA A 202 5.27 4.20 27.61
C ALA A 202 6.34 5.29 27.72
N GLU A 203 6.16 6.45 27.06
CA GLU A 203 7.08 7.59 27.19
C GLU A 203 7.02 8.22 28.59
N VAL A 204 5.82 8.44 29.14
CA VAL A 204 5.64 8.98 30.50
C VAL A 204 6.33 8.09 31.55
N ARG A 205 6.33 6.77 31.35
CA ARG A 205 7.00 5.81 32.25
C ARG A 205 8.52 5.74 32.10
N LYS A 206 9.10 6.20 30.98
CA LYS A 206 10.55 6.25 30.77
C LYS A 206 11.19 7.56 31.20
N GLY A 207 10.38 8.60 31.42
CA GLY A 207 10.81 9.89 31.96
C GLY A 207 10.68 10.04 33.48
N LEU A 208 10.35 8.94 34.17
CA LEU A 208 10.36 8.79 35.64
C LEU A 208 11.49 7.81 36.02
#